data_AF-A0A392MZA1-F1
#
_entry.id   AF-A0A392MZA1-F1
#
_cell.length_a   1.000
_cell.length_b   1.000
_cell.length_c   1.000
_cell.angle_alpha   90.00
_cell.angle_beta   90.00
_cell.angle_gamma   90.00
#
_symmetry.space_group_name_H-M   'P 1'
#
loop_
_entity.id
_entity.type
_entity.pdbx_description
1 polymer ?
#
loop_
_entity_poly.entity_id
_entity_poly.type
_entity_poly.pdbx_seq_one_letter_code
_entity_poly.pdbx_strand_id
1 'polypeptide(L)' 'LTDSKSMQAMCQVYAAVSYICIGDAESTSQALDLISPVYGVMDSFVGVREKTGVLFAYGLLLMKQQDLQEAR' A
#
# COMPACT_ATOMS: atom_id res chain seq x y z
N LEU A 1 -3.91 12.90 -11.43
CA LEU A 1 -3.16 11.80 -12.08
C LEU A 1 -3.91 11.33 -13.32
N THR A 2 -3.22 10.87 -14.36
CA THR A 2 -3.85 10.22 -15.53
C THR A 2 -4.28 8.79 -15.19
N ASP A 3 -5.27 8.25 -15.90
CA ASP A 3 -5.80 6.90 -15.64
C ASP A 3 -4.70 5.81 -15.60
N SER A 4 -3.68 5.92 -16.46
CA SER A 4 -2.55 5.00 -16.48
C SER A 4 -1.77 4.98 -15.15
N LYS A 5 -1.56 6.14 -14.52
CA LYS A 5 -0.84 6.22 -13.25
C LYS A 5 -1.68 5.72 -12.07
N SER A 6 -2.99 5.97 -12.10
CA SER A 6 -3.92 5.40 -11.11
C SER A 6 -3.96 3.88 -11.20
N MET A 7 -4.00 3.31 -12.41
CA MET A 7 -3.94 1.86 -12.62
C MET A 7 -2.63 1.27 -12.10
N GLN A 8 -1.49 1.89 -12.41
CA GLN A 8 -0.19 1.43 -11.92
C GLN A 8 -0.10 1.45 -10.39
N ALA A 9 -0.58 2.52 -9.75
CA ALA A 9 -0.66 2.61 -8.29
C ALA A 9 -1.50 1.48 -7.70
N MET A 10 -2.67 1.19 -8.29
CA MET A 10 -3.53 0.09 -7.82
C MET A 10 -2.85 -1.27 -8.00
N CYS A 11 -2.12 -1.51 -9.10
CA CYS A 11 -1.35 -2.74 -9.26
C CYS A 11 -0.29 -2.90 -8.16
N GLN A 12 0.41 -1.82 -7.80
CA GLN A 12 1.39 -1.84 -6.70
C GLN A 12 0.73 -2.11 -5.35
N VAL A 13 -0.42 -1.49 -5.08
CA VAL A 13 -1.22 -1.72 -3.88
C VAL A 13 -1.61 -3.20 -3.77
N TYR A 14 -2.15 -3.80 -4.83
CA TYR A 14 -2.55 -5.22 -4.80
C TYR A 14 -1.36 -6.18 -4.66
N ALA A 15 -0.23 -5.86 -5.29
CA ALA A 15 1.00 -6.62 -5.13
C ALA A 15 1.51 -6.53 -3.67
N ALA A 16 1.53 -5.34 -3.08
CA ALA A 16 1.91 -5.14 -1.68
C ALA A 16 1.03 -5.95 -0.72
N VAL A 17 -0.30 -5.94 -0.91
CA VAL A 17 -1.23 -6.76 -0.12
C VAL A 17 -0.91 -8.26 -0.26
N SER A 18 -0.59 -8.71 -1.48
CA SER A 18 -0.23 -10.12 -1.72
C SER A 18 1.03 -10.51 -0.95
N TYR A 19 2.08 -9.67 -0.98
CA TYR A 19 3.30 -9.88 -0.23
C TYR A 19 3.10 -9.84 1.30
N ILE A 20 2.25 -8.92 1.79
CA ILE A 20 1.86 -8.87 3.20
C ILE A 20 1.19 -10.19 3.64
N CYS A 21 0.37 -10.77 2.77
CA CYS A 21 -0.29 -12.04 3.04
C CYS A 21 0.66 -13.24 3.05
N ILE A 22 1.74 -13.23 2.26
CA ILE A 22 2.80 -14.25 2.33
C ILE A 22 3.49 -14.18 3.70
N GLY A 23 3.83 -12.97 4.15
CA GLY A 23 4.11 -12.70 5.56
C GLY A 23 5.50 -13.11 6.08
N ASP A 24 6.40 -13.59 5.22
CA ASP A 24 7.81 -13.71 5.58
C ASP A 24 8.52 -12.33 5.56
N ALA A 25 9.75 -12.26 6.06
CA ALA A 25 10.49 -11.01 6.18
C ALA A 25 10.84 -10.38 4.82
N GLU A 26 11.18 -11.18 3.83
CA GLU A 26 11.50 -10.72 2.48
C GLU A 26 10.25 -10.17 1.80
N SER A 27 9.14 -10.91 1.87
CA SER A 27 7.85 -10.46 1.35
C SER A 27 7.39 -9.17 2.05
N THR A 28 7.56 -9.05 3.36
CA THR A 28 7.21 -7.82 4.10
C THR A 28 8.05 -6.62 3.63
N SER A 29 9.34 -6.83 3.34
CA SER A 29 10.20 -5.79 2.74
C SER A 29 9.71 -5.40 1.35
N GLN A 30 9.38 -6.38 0.50
CA GLN A 30 8.86 -6.13 -0.84
C GLN A 30 7.53 -5.36 -0.82
N ALA A 31 6.65 -5.67 0.14
CA ALA A 31 5.43 -4.91 0.34
C ALA A 31 5.70 -3.45 0.71
N LEU A 32 6.67 -3.20 1.60
CA LEU A 32 7.07 -1.85 2.01
C LEU A 32 7.61 -1.05 0.81
N ASP A 33 8.48 -1.65 0.00
CA ASP A 33 9.07 -1.01 -1.18
C ASP A 33 8.02 -0.63 -2.23
N LEU A 34 6.96 -1.45 -2.35
CA LEU A 34 5.85 -1.20 -3.27
C LEU A 34 4.87 -0.14 -2.74
N ILE A 35 4.55 -0.15 -1.45
CA ILE A 35 3.51 0.74 -0.90
C ILE A 35 4.04 2.14 -0.57
N SER A 36 5.29 2.27 -0.11
CA SER A 36 5.84 3.55 0.37
C SER A 36 5.81 4.66 -0.68
N PRO A 37 6.20 4.42 -1.95
CA PRO A 37 6.11 5.45 -2.99
C PRO A 37 4.67 5.86 -3.30
N VAL A 38 3.73 4.91 -3.25
CA VAL A 38 2.32 5.16 -3.54
C VAL A 38 1.66 5.95 -2.41
N TYR A 39 2.01 5.61 -1.15
CA TYR A 39 1.60 6.35 0.04
C TYR A 39 2.13 7.79 0.00
N GLY A 40 3.39 7.99 -0.35
CA GLY A 40 4.01 9.33 -0.45
C GLY A 40 3.37 10.26 -1.47
N VAL A 41 2.66 9.72 -2.49
CA VAL A 41 1.94 10.53 -3.49
C VAL A 41 0.42 10.44 -3.34
N MET A 42 -0.09 9.86 -2.25
CA MET A 42 -1.51 9.55 -2.08
C MET A 42 -2.42 10.77 -2.23
N ASP A 43 -1.98 11.94 -1.76
CA ASP A 43 -2.77 13.18 -1.85
C ASP A 43 -2.97 13.67 -3.28
N SER A 44 -2.17 13.20 -4.23
CA SER A 44 -2.32 13.52 -5.65
C SER A 44 -3.42 12.71 -6.35
N PHE A 45 -3.95 11.65 -5.71
CA PHE A 45 -5.11 10.93 -6.21
C PHE A 45 -6.37 11.77 -5.99
N VAL A 46 -7.22 11.84 -7.02
CA VAL A 46 -8.57 12.42 -6.90
C VAL A 46 -9.59 11.33 -6.52
N GLY A 47 -9.35 10.09 -6.97
CA GLY A 47 -10.26 8.97 -6.75
C GLY A 47 -10.18 8.41 -5.33
N VAL A 48 -11.35 8.15 -4.74
CA VAL A 48 -11.48 7.53 -3.42
C VAL A 48 -10.91 6.12 -3.42
N ARG A 49 -11.08 5.37 -4.52
CA ARG A 49 -10.59 3.99 -4.65
C ARG A 49 -9.08 3.90 -4.40
N GLU A 50 -8.30 4.78 -5.02
CA GLU A 50 -6.85 4.79 -4.88
C GLU A 50 -6.45 5.13 -3.44
N LYS A 51 -7.03 6.20 -2.87
CA LYS A 51 -6.73 6.61 -1.50
C LYS A 51 -7.05 5.50 -0.49
N THR A 52 -8.25 4.92 -0.59
CA THR A 52 -8.68 3.84 0.31
C THR A 52 -7.81 2.59 0.13
N GLY A 53 -7.46 2.23 -1.10
CA GLY A 53 -6.58 1.08 -1.36
C GLY A 53 -5.20 1.24 -0.73
N VAL A 54 -4.61 2.44 -0.87
CA VAL A 54 -3.29 2.77 -0.30
C VAL A 54 -3.33 2.76 1.23
N LEU A 55 -4.30 3.43 1.85
CA LEU A 55 -4.49 3.42 3.31
C LEU A 55 -4.70 2.01 3.84
N PHE A 56 -5.52 1.20 3.17
CA PHE A 56 -5.77 -0.18 3.56
C PHE A 56 -4.48 -1.02 3.54
N ALA A 57 -3.73 -0.97 2.45
CA ALA A 57 -2.49 -1.74 2.33
C ALA A 57 -1.42 -1.27 3.33
N TYR A 58 -1.30 0.04 3.56
CA TYR A 58 -0.37 0.61 4.52
C TYR A 58 -0.73 0.24 5.97
N GLY A 59 -2.00 0.38 6.36
CA GLY A 59 -2.48 -0.06 7.66
C GLY A 59 -2.25 -1.55 7.89
N LEU A 60 -2.52 -2.39 6.88
CA LEU A 60 -2.25 -3.84 6.96
C LEU A 60 -0.75 -4.14 7.16
N LEU A 61 0.14 -3.38 6.52
CA LEU A 61 1.58 -3.50 6.70
C LEU A 61 2.01 -3.13 8.13
N LEU A 62 1.49 -2.02 8.65
CA LEU A 62 1.75 -1.58 10.04
C LEU A 62 1.27 -2.61 11.05
N MET A 63 0.10 -3.24 10.82
CA MET A 63 -0.38 -4.36 11.65
C MET A 63 0.62 -5.52 11.67
N LYS A 64 1.24 -5.87 10.53
CA LYS A 64 2.28 -6.90 10.48
C LYS A 64 3.52 -6.49 11.25
N GLN A 65 3.91 -5.23 11.16
CA GLN A 65 5.06 -4.65 11.86
C GLN A 65 4.81 -4.41 13.37
N GLN A 66 3.62 -4.75 13.88
CA GLN A 66 3.19 -4.52 15.27
C GLN A 66 3.05 -3.04 15.65
N ASP A 67 2.97 -2.14 14.66
CA ASP A 67 2.65 -0.73 14.88
C ASP A 67 1.12 -0.54 14.86
N LEU A 68 0.47 -1.04 15.90
CA LEU A 68 -1.00 -1.10 15.97
C LEU A 68 -1.67 0.25 16.21
N GLN A 69 -0.93 1.26 16.67
CA GLN A 69 -1.46 2.59 16.91
C GLN A 69 -1.61 3.34 15.59
N GLU A 70 -0.55 3.38 14.78
CA GLU A 70 -0.59 4.02 13.46
C GLU A 70 -1.47 3.24 12.47
N ALA A 71 -1.58 1.92 12.64
CA ALA A 71 -2.43 1.10 11.80
C ALA A 71 -3.95 1.35 11.95
N ARG A 72 -4.38 1.95 13.07
CA ARG A 72 -5.80 2.13 13.43
C ARG A 72 -6.37 3.42 12.86
#